data_AF-A0A965FK53-F1
#
_entry.id   AF-A0A965FK53-F1
#
_cell.length_a   1.000
_cell.length_b   1.000
_cell.length_c   1.000
_cell.angle_alpha   90.00
_cell.angle_beta   90.00
_cell.angle_gamma   90.00
#
_symmetry.space_group_name_H-M   'P 1'
#
loop_
_entity.id
_entity.type
_entity.pdbx_description
1 polymer ?
#
loop_
_entity_poly.entity_id
_entity_poly.type
_entity_poly.pdbx_seq_one_letter_code
_entity_poly.pdbx_strand_id
1 'polypeptide(L)' 'MANEARSALNKFVAALERHFEAASSGRGNEDPAVLATYEHLKAAFLDYEEALSDEYEEILPMELVEEDEDWS' A
#
# COMPACT_ATOMS: atom_id res chain seq x y z
N MET A 1 18.21 -9.72 -5.91
CA MET A 1 17.61 -10.04 -7.21
C MET A 1 16.51 -11.10 -7.07
N ALA A 2 16.75 -12.40 -6.83
CA ALA A 2 15.65 -13.40 -6.75
C ALA A 2 14.77 -13.41 -5.46
N ASN A 3 14.52 -12.26 -4.83
CA ASN A 3 13.70 -12.20 -3.61
C ASN A 3 13.18 -10.79 -3.29
N GLU A 4 13.36 -9.81 -4.19
CA GLU A 4 12.96 -8.43 -3.92
C GLU A 4 11.44 -8.28 -4.02
N ALA A 5 10.81 -8.87 -5.04
CA ALA A 5 9.35 -8.92 -5.14
C ALA A 5 8.71 -9.65 -3.95
N ARG A 6 9.30 -10.78 -3.51
CA ARG A 6 8.77 -11.51 -2.34
C ARG A 6 8.94 -10.73 -1.04
N SER A 7 10.05 -10.02 -0.88
CA SER A 7 10.29 -9.16 0.28
C SER A 7 9.31 -7.98 0.29
N ALA A 8 9.12 -7.31 -0.85
CA ALA A 8 8.18 -6.22 -1.01
C ALA A 8 6.73 -6.67 -0.76
N LEU A 9 6.33 -7.84 -1.28
CA LEU A 9 5.03 -8.44 -0.99
C LEU A 9 4.80 -8.65 0.51
N ASN A 10 5.79 -9.17 1.24
CA ASN A 10 5.67 -9.36 2.69
C ASN A 10 5.51 -8.01 3.42
N LYS A 11 6.20 -6.95 2.97
CA LYS A 11 6.05 -5.60 3.53
C LYS A 11 4.66 -5.04 3.23
N PHE A 12 4.14 -5.24 2.02
CA PHE A 12 2.81 -4.81 1.63
C PHE A 12 1.72 -5.49 2.47
N VAL A 13 1.81 -6.81 2.67
CA VAL A 13 0.89 -7.54 3.58
C VAL A 13 0.96 -7.00 5.01
N ALA A 14 2.15 -6.76 5.55
CA ALA A 14 2.29 -6.18 6.88
C ALA A 14 1.73 -4.75 6.98
N ALA A 15 1.82 -3.95 5.91
CA ALA A 15 1.23 -2.61 5.86
C ALA A 15 -0.31 -2.68 5.83
N LEU A 16 -0.90 -3.64 5.12
CA LEU A 16 -2.35 -3.88 5.11
C LEU A 16 -2.85 -4.20 6.53
N GLU A 17 -2.16 -5.11 7.23
CA GLU A 17 -2.51 -5.48 8.61
C GLU A 17 -2.46 -4.29 9.57
N ARG A 18 -1.40 -3.46 9.49
CA ARG A 18 -1.26 -2.26 10.32
C ARG A 18 -2.32 -1.21 10.03
N HIS A 19 -2.64 -0.98 8.76
CA HIS A 19 -3.71 -0.06 8.38
C HIS A 19 -5.06 -0.55 8.90
N PHE A 20 -5.34 -1.85 8.79
CA PHE A 20 -6.56 -2.44 9.36
C PHE A 20 -6.61 -2.32 10.89
N GLU A 21 -5.50 -2.54 11.60
CA GLU A 21 -5.41 -2.34 13.04
C GLU A 21 -5.72 -0.88 13.44
N ALA A 22 -5.14 0.09 12.72
CA ALA A 22 -5.41 1.51 12.94
C ALA A 22 -6.88 1.86 12.64
N ALA A 23 -7.44 1.36 11.53
CA ALA A 23 -8.83 1.62 11.14
C ALA A 23 -9.85 0.99 12.11
N SER A 24 -9.54 -0.20 12.65
CA SER A 24 -10.42 -0.92 13.58
C SER A 24 -10.35 -0.41 15.02
N SER A 25 -9.25 0.23 15.41
CA SER A 25 -9.05 0.79 16.76
C SER A 25 -9.23 2.31 16.85
N GLY A 26 -9.16 3.01 15.70
CA GLY A 26 -9.20 4.46 15.60
C GLY A 26 -10.59 5.06 15.84
N ARG A 27 -10.61 6.38 16.04
CA ARG A 27 -11.85 7.18 16.26
C ARG A 27 -12.50 7.66 14.96
N GLY A 28 -12.29 6.97 13.83
CA GLY A 28 -12.80 7.34 12.51
C GLY A 28 -11.68 7.58 11.48
N ASN A 29 -12.06 7.97 10.27
CA ASN A 29 -11.14 8.17 9.14
C ASN A 29 -10.20 9.38 9.29
N GLU A 30 -10.52 10.33 10.17
CA GLU A 30 -9.68 11.50 10.48
C GLU A 30 -8.63 11.21 11.58
N ASP A 31 -8.57 9.98 12.08
CA ASP A 31 -7.58 9.61 13.09
C ASP A 31 -6.15 9.71 12.51
N PRO A 32 -5.23 10.46 13.13
CA PRO A 32 -3.85 10.58 12.64
C PRO A 32 -3.14 9.23 12.46
N ALA A 33 -3.48 8.22 13.27
CA ALA A 33 -2.92 6.88 13.12
C ALA A 33 -3.42 6.19 11.83
N VAL A 34 -4.69 6.38 11.48
CA VAL A 34 -5.27 5.87 10.24
C VAL A 34 -4.63 6.55 9.03
N LEU A 35 -4.53 7.88 9.05
CA LEU A 35 -3.90 8.64 7.96
C LEU A 35 -2.42 8.26 7.77
N ALA A 36 -1.66 8.12 8.87
CA ALA A 36 -0.25 7.74 8.79
C ALA A 36 -0.05 6.30 8.26
N THR A 37 -0.90 5.36 8.67
CA THR A 37 -0.83 3.97 8.18
C THR A 37 -1.34 3.84 6.75
N TYR A 38 -2.28 4.69 6.32
CA TYR A 38 -2.72 4.78 4.94
C TYR A 38 -1.59 5.21 4.00
N GLU A 39 -0.86 6.28 4.32
CA GLU A 39 0.30 6.72 3.53
C GLU A 39 1.41 5.65 3.50
N HIS A 40 1.63 4.95 4.62
CA HIS A 40 2.57 3.84 4.65
C HIS A 40 2.13 2.66 3.76
N LEU A 41 0.83 2.37 3.71
CA LEU A 41 0.27 1.35 2.84
C LEU A 41 0.44 1.71 1.36
N LYS A 42 0.20 2.96 0.98
CA LYS A 42 0.43 3.47 -0.39
C LYS A 42 1.89 3.27 -0.82
N ALA A 43 2.84 3.67 0.02
CA ALA A 43 4.26 3.48 -0.28
C ALA A 43 4.61 1.98 -0.43
N ALA A 44 4.14 1.12 0.48
CA ALA A 44 4.41 -0.31 0.41
C ALA A 44 3.78 -0.99 -0.82
N PHE A 45 2.66 -0.47 -1.31
CA PHE A 45 2.05 -0.92 -2.56
C PHE A 45 2.95 -0.59 -3.76
N LEU A 46 3.40 0.67 -3.89
CA LEU A 46 4.27 1.10 -4.99
C LEU A 46 5.60 0.34 -5.01
N ASP A 47 6.21 0.14 -3.83
CA ASP A 47 7.43 -0.67 -3.69
C ASP A 47 7.24 -2.11 -4.21
N TYR A 48 6.05 -2.69 -4.00
CA TYR A 48 5.74 -4.04 -4.48
C TYR A 48 5.47 -4.06 -5.98
N GLU A 49 4.74 -3.08 -6.50
CA GLU A 49 4.49 -2.92 -7.94
C GLU A 49 5.80 -2.77 -8.72
N GLU A 50 6.70 -1.88 -8.28
CA GLU A 50 8.02 -1.69 -8.87
C GLU A 50 8.84 -2.99 -8.83
N ALA A 51 8.93 -3.63 -7.66
CA ALA A 51 9.70 -4.87 -7.51
C ALA A 51 9.13 -6.03 -8.35
N LEU A 52 7.81 -6.11 -8.52
CA LEU A 52 7.17 -7.12 -9.36
C LEU A 52 7.46 -6.88 -10.84
N SER A 53 7.35 -5.62 -11.28
CA SER A 53 7.67 -5.21 -12.65
C SER A 53 9.15 -5.45 -12.97
N ASP A 54 10.06 -5.09 -12.06
CA ASP A 54 11.50 -5.26 -12.27
C ASP A 54 11.93 -6.74 -12.33
N GLU A 55 11.31 -7.61 -11.53
CA GLU A 55 11.72 -9.02 -11.44
C GLU A 55 11.04 -9.91 -12.50
N TYR A 56 9.79 -9.61 -12.87
CA TYR A 56 8.97 -10.48 -13.71
C TYR A 56 8.38 -9.81 -14.95
N GLU A 57 8.58 -8.51 -15.15
CA GLU A 57 7.93 -7.71 -16.22
C GLU A 57 6.38 -7.77 -16.14
N GLU A 58 5.84 -8.04 -14.94
CA GLU A 58 4.41 -8.18 -14.67
C GLU A 58 3.85 -6.93 -14.01
N ILE A 59 2.60 -6.61 -14.32
CA ILE A 59 1.88 -5.43 -13.81
C ILE A 59 0.70 -5.90 -12.95
N LEU A 60 0.38 -5.14 -11.90
CA LEU A 60 -0.75 -5.44 -11.04
C LEU A 60 -2.10 -5.05 -11.70
N PRO A 61 -3.18 -5.80 -11.45
CA PRO A 61 -4.52 -5.44 -11.93
C PRO A 61 -5.20 -4.37 -11.06
N MET A 62 -4.43 -3.63 -10.26
CA MET A 62 -4.89 -2.63 -9.30
C MET A 62 -3.89 -1.46 -9.31
N GLU A 63 -4.39 -0.25 -9.14
CA GLU A 63 -3.60 0.98 -9.18
C GLU A 63 -3.93 1.83 -7.94
N LEU A 64 -3.00 2.70 -7.53
CA LEU A 64 -3.35 3.73 -6.54
C LEU A 64 -4.25 4.76 -7.19
N VAL A 65 -5.34 5.10 -6.49
CA VAL A 65 -6.15 6.25 -6.86
C VAL A 65 -5.32 7.49 -6.53
N GLU A 66 -4.93 8.24 -7.56
CA GLU A 66 -4.37 9.58 -7.37
C GLU A 66 -5.46 10.47 -6.77
N GLU A 67 -5.14 11.17 -5.68
CA GLU A 67 -6.01 12.20 -5.09
C GLU A 67 -5.99 13.47 -5.96
N ASP A 68 -6.26 13.33 -7.25
CA ASP A 68 -6.72 14.45 -8.07
C ASP A 68 -8.25 14.36 -8.16
N GLU A 69 -8.89 15.23 -7.39
CA GLU A 69 -10.33 15.47 -7.35
C GLU A 69 -10.95 15.65 -8.75
N ASP A 70 -11.89 14.79 -9.15
CA ASP A 70 -13.06 15.22 -9.95
C ASP A 70 -14.25 14.25 -9.78
N TRP A 71 -14.94 14.33 -8.64
CA TRP A 71 -16.38 14.06 -8.65
C TRP A 71 -17.09 15.36 -9.05
N SER A 72 -17.18 15.60 -10.36
CA SER A 72 -18.08 16.61 -10.92
C SER A 72 -19.56 16.20 -10.83
#